data_AF-A0A0R3QGN2-F1
#
_entry.id   AF-A0A0R3QGN2-F1
#
_cell.length_a   1.000
_cell.length_b   1.000
_cell.length_c   1.000
_cell.angle_alpha   90.00
_cell.angle_beta   90.00
_cell.angle_gamma   90.00
#
_symmetry.space_group_name_H-M   'P 1'
#
loop_
_entity.id
_entity.type
_entity.pdbx_description
1 polymer ?
#
loop_
_entity_poly.entity_id
_entity_poly.type
_entity_poly.pdbx_seq_one_letter_code
_entity_poly.pdbx_strand_id
1 'polypeptide(L)'
;MLSLRHGFPQLVSSLAYDYILGLMAVGTSDGQVRIFGAENVEWSSTTPRNTPIAHMYFAAGLGSLIVLCSDQSFHKFQVAGDIIERTTATTEDRLKRITCCEMHNVQDPTNARLFIGTITGNLFGLCAV
;
A
#
# COMPACT_ATOMS: atom_id res chain seq x y z
N MET A 1 -30.11 9.13 -5.34
CA MET A 1 -29.99 7.67 -5.59
C MET A 1 -28.83 7.16 -4.75
N LEU A 2 -29.10 6.59 -3.58
CA LEU A 2 -28.06 6.06 -2.68
C LEU A 2 -27.78 4.61 -3.09
N SER A 3 -26.70 4.36 -3.82
CA SER A 3 -26.26 2.98 -4.06
C SER A 3 -25.54 2.48 -2.82
N LEU A 4 -26.23 1.68 -2.00
CA LEU A 4 -25.63 0.88 -0.95
C LEU A 4 -24.81 -0.23 -1.61
N ARG A 5 -23.51 0.01 -1.83
CA ARG A 5 -22.64 -0.96 -2.51
C ARG A 5 -22.10 -1.97 -1.50
N HIS A 6 -22.62 -3.18 -1.58
CA HIS A 6 -22.01 -4.37 -0.97
C HIS A 6 -21.04 -4.97 -1.99
N GLY A 7 -19.74 -5.05 -1.66
CA GLY A 7 -18.71 -5.66 -2.50
C GLY A 7 -17.47 -4.78 -2.74
N PHE A 8 -16.58 -5.26 -3.61
CA PHE A 8 -15.36 -4.55 -3.99
C PHE A 8 -15.67 -3.20 -4.69
N PRO A 9 -14.82 -2.18 -4.51
CA PRO A 9 -15.00 -0.91 -5.20
C PRO A 9 -14.93 -1.07 -6.72
N GLN A 10 -15.49 -0.10 -7.45
CA GLN A 10 -15.29 -0.07 -8.90
C GLN A 10 -13.81 0.20 -9.18
N LEU A 11 -13.33 -0.25 -10.34
CA LEU A 11 -11.96 0.05 -10.81
C LEU A 11 -10.84 -0.49 -9.92
N VAL A 12 -11.04 -1.66 -9.28
CA VAL A 12 -9.94 -2.36 -8.60
C VAL A 12 -8.76 -2.53 -9.55
N SER A 13 -7.60 -2.04 -9.14
CA SER A 13 -6.34 -2.11 -9.92
C SER A 13 -5.26 -2.91 -9.22
N SER A 14 -5.35 -3.07 -7.89
CA SER A 14 -4.33 -3.73 -7.09
C SER A 14 -4.93 -4.42 -5.87
N LEU A 15 -4.25 -5.46 -5.39
CA LEU A 15 -4.57 -6.21 -4.19
C LEU A 15 -3.28 -6.56 -3.43
N ALA A 16 -3.33 -6.56 -2.11
CA ALA A 16 -2.25 -7.04 -1.25
C ALA A 16 -2.83 -7.84 -0.08
N TYR A 17 -2.07 -8.80 0.45
CA TYR A 17 -2.48 -9.63 1.57
C TYR A 17 -1.37 -9.71 2.63
N ASP A 18 -1.73 -9.39 3.88
CA ASP A 18 -0.91 -9.69 5.06
C ASP A 18 -1.35 -11.06 5.60
N TYR A 19 -0.53 -12.07 5.33
CA TYR A 19 -0.84 -13.45 5.72
C TYR A 19 -0.67 -13.73 7.21
N ILE A 20 -0.02 -12.85 7.97
CA ILE A 20 0.16 -13.00 9.42
C ILE A 20 -1.05 -12.44 10.16
N LEU A 21 -1.52 -11.26 9.76
CA LEU A 21 -2.67 -10.61 10.39
C LEU A 21 -4.01 -10.96 9.74
N GLY A 22 -4.00 -11.63 8.59
CA GLY A 22 -5.20 -11.94 7.82
C GLY A 22 -5.85 -10.68 7.24
N LEU A 23 -5.05 -9.66 6.88
CA LEU A 23 -5.55 -8.41 6.31
C LEU A 23 -5.49 -8.48 4.78
N MET A 24 -6.55 -8.06 4.10
CA MET A 24 -6.60 -7.92 2.65
C MET A 24 -6.80 -6.45 2.29
N ALA A 25 -5.93 -5.89 1.46
CA ALA A 25 -6.08 -4.55 0.93
C ALA A 25 -6.50 -4.60 -0.53
N VAL A 26 -7.44 -3.74 -0.91
CA VAL A 26 -7.89 -3.51 -2.28
C VAL A 26 -7.67 -2.05 -2.63
N GLY A 27 -6.98 -1.82 -3.74
CA GLY A 27 -6.65 -0.50 -4.27
C GLY A 27 -7.30 -0.30 -5.64
N THR A 28 -7.66 0.93 -5.95
CA THR A 28 -8.35 1.27 -7.21
C THR A 28 -7.55 2.25 -8.07
N SER A 29 -7.90 2.28 -9.37
CA SER A 29 -7.34 3.25 -10.31
C SER A 29 -7.87 4.68 -10.10
N ASP A 30 -8.74 4.92 -9.13
CA ASP A 30 -9.17 6.25 -8.66
C ASP A 30 -8.66 6.56 -7.24
N GLY A 31 -7.65 5.81 -6.76
CA GLY A 31 -6.89 6.16 -5.56
C GLY A 31 -7.54 5.76 -4.24
N GLN A 32 -8.63 4.98 -4.24
CA GLN A 32 -9.22 4.45 -3.02
C GLN A 32 -8.43 3.24 -2.50
N VAL A 33 -8.18 3.21 -1.19
CA VAL A 33 -7.60 2.08 -0.46
C VAL A 33 -8.64 1.56 0.52
N ARG A 34 -9.01 0.28 0.42
CA ARG A 34 -9.85 -0.41 1.42
C ARG A 34 -9.09 -1.58 2.00
N ILE A 35 -9.05 -1.68 3.32
CA ILE A 35 -8.41 -2.78 4.04
C ILE A 35 -9.51 -3.55 4.78
N PHE A 36 -9.53 -4.86 4.62
CA PHE A 36 -10.47 -5.78 5.23
C PHE A 36 -9.69 -6.68 6.21
N GLY A 37 -10.21 -6.83 7.42
CA GLY A 37 -9.67 -7.74 8.42
C GLY A 37 -10.65 -8.86 8.77
N ALA A 38 -10.86 -9.07 10.07
CA ALA A 38 -11.87 -9.98 10.58
C ALA A 38 -13.29 -9.54 10.19
N GLU A 39 -14.29 -10.36 10.54
CA GLU A 39 -15.69 -10.10 10.22
C GLU A 39 -16.11 -8.68 10.66
N ASN A 40 -16.70 -7.92 9.72
CA ASN A 40 -17.15 -6.54 9.91
C ASN A 40 -16.04 -5.50 10.19
N VAL A 41 -14.77 -5.86 10.06
CA VAL A 41 -13.65 -4.92 10.23
C VAL A 41 -13.17 -4.43 8.86
N GLU A 42 -13.42 -3.15 8.60
CA GLU A 42 -13.03 -2.48 7.36
C GLU A 42 -12.47 -1.08 7.64
N TRP A 43 -11.34 -0.76 7.03
CA TRP A 43 -10.79 0.59 6.97
C TRP A 43 -10.82 1.09 5.53
N SER A 44 -11.11 2.39 5.34
CA SER A 44 -11.07 3.03 4.02
C SER A 44 -10.30 4.34 4.10
N SER A 45 -9.50 4.59 3.07
CA SER A 45 -8.76 5.84 2.89
C SER A 45 -8.55 6.12 1.40
N THR A 46 -7.88 7.20 1.06
CA THR A 46 -7.50 7.53 -0.32
C THR A 46 -6.04 7.94 -0.41
N THR A 47 -5.45 7.81 -1.59
CA THR A 47 -4.16 8.44 -1.91
C THR A 47 -4.33 9.96 -2.01
N PRO A 48 -3.26 10.75 -1.82
CA PRO A 48 -3.32 12.20 -2.05
C PRO A 48 -3.81 12.51 -3.46
N ARG A 49 -4.77 13.44 -3.59
CA ARG A 49 -5.40 13.83 -4.86
C ARG A 49 -6.03 12.66 -5.63
N ASN A 50 -6.37 11.55 -4.97
CA ASN A 50 -6.93 10.35 -5.61
C ASN A 50 -6.04 9.81 -6.75
N THR A 51 -4.71 9.92 -6.59
CA THR A 51 -3.77 9.37 -7.56
C THR A 51 -3.99 7.86 -7.73
N PRO A 52 -4.08 7.34 -8.98
CA PRO A 52 -4.30 5.93 -9.25
C PRO A 52 -3.28 5.01 -8.57
N ILE A 53 -3.76 3.91 -8.00
CA ILE A 53 -2.90 2.90 -7.37
C ILE A 53 -2.38 1.95 -8.44
N ALA A 54 -1.06 1.77 -8.49
CA ALA A 54 -0.38 0.84 -9.38
C ALA A 54 -0.07 -0.49 -8.69
N HIS A 55 0.54 -0.45 -7.50
CA HIS A 55 0.90 -1.64 -6.74
C HIS A 55 0.77 -1.41 -5.22
N MET A 56 0.61 -2.49 -4.46
CA MET A 56 0.47 -2.44 -3.01
C MET A 56 1.24 -3.58 -2.35
N TYR A 57 1.80 -3.33 -1.17
CA TYR A 57 2.71 -4.24 -0.50
C TYR A 57 2.50 -4.17 1.02
N PHE A 58 2.12 -5.28 1.64
CA PHE A 58 2.10 -5.38 3.10
C PHE A 58 3.47 -5.77 3.63
N ALA A 59 3.94 -5.07 4.66
CA ALA A 59 4.93 -5.62 5.57
C ALA A 59 4.20 -6.54 6.56
N ALA A 60 4.31 -7.83 6.31
CA ALA A 60 3.49 -8.85 6.96
C ALA A 60 3.66 -8.86 8.48
N GLY A 61 2.56 -8.89 9.22
CA GLY A 61 2.55 -8.87 10.68
C GLY A 61 2.58 -7.48 11.29
N LEU A 62 2.79 -6.42 10.51
CA LEU A 62 3.03 -5.07 11.03
C LEU A 62 1.86 -4.11 10.83
N GLY A 63 0.82 -4.51 10.08
CA GLY A 63 -0.30 -3.63 9.73
C GLY A 63 0.13 -2.43 8.87
N SER A 64 1.32 -2.51 8.25
CA SER A 64 1.89 -1.46 7.41
C SER A 64 1.72 -1.82 5.94
N LEU A 65 0.95 -1.02 5.22
CA LEU A 65 0.68 -1.14 3.79
C LEU A 65 1.40 -0.02 3.04
N ILE A 66 2.34 -0.38 2.16
CA ILE A 66 2.96 0.56 1.23
C ILE A 66 2.21 0.51 -0.10
N VAL A 67 1.80 1.67 -0.58
CA VAL A 67 1.08 1.88 -1.84
C VAL A 67 1.99 2.64 -2.81
N LEU A 68 2.21 2.07 -4.00
CA LEU A 68 2.87 2.73 -5.13
C LEU A 68 1.79 3.26 -6.08
N CYS A 69 1.80 4.57 -6.30
CA CYS A 69 0.90 5.26 -7.21
C CYS A 69 1.45 5.30 -8.65
N SER A 70 0.59 5.57 -9.63
CA SER A 70 0.97 5.69 -11.05
C SER A 70 1.90 6.86 -11.35
N ASP A 71 1.92 7.88 -10.49
CA ASP A 71 2.87 9.00 -10.55
C ASP A 71 4.22 8.69 -9.89
N GLN A 72 4.43 7.44 -9.49
CA GLN A 72 5.62 6.92 -8.81
C GLN A 72 5.83 7.40 -7.37
N SER A 73 4.83 8.02 -6.76
CA SER A 73 4.85 8.33 -5.32
C SER A 73 4.56 7.09 -4.47
N PHE A 74 5.13 7.06 -3.27
CA PHE A 74 4.82 6.06 -2.24
C PHE A 74 4.01 6.66 -1.09
N HIS A 75 3.00 5.93 -0.63
CA HIS A 75 2.25 6.26 0.57
C HIS A 75 2.18 5.04 1.48
N LYS A 76 2.44 5.26 2.76
CA LYS A 76 2.28 4.25 3.81
C LYS A 76 0.93 4.46 4.48
N PHE A 77 0.18 3.37 4.63
CA PHE A 77 -1.02 3.30 5.43
C PHE A 77 -0.77 2.35 6.60
N GLN A 78 -0.92 2.85 7.82
CA GLN A 78 -0.72 2.09 9.04
C GLN A 78 -2.07 1.81 9.68
N VAL A 79 -2.40 0.53 9.86
CA VAL A 79 -3.56 0.11 10.66
C VAL A 79 -3.17 0.18 12.13
N ALA A 80 -3.94 0.94 12.92
CA ALA A 80 -3.72 1.13 14.35
C ALA A 80 -5.07 1.06 15.08
N GLY A 81 -5.45 -0.13 15.56
CA GLY A 81 -6.78 -0.36 16.12
C GLY A 81 -7.87 -0.08 15.08
N ASP A 82 -8.82 0.78 15.41
CA ASP A 82 -9.96 1.11 14.54
C ASP A 82 -9.66 2.23 13.52
N ILE A 83 -8.45 2.79 13.52
CA ILE A 83 -8.05 3.86 12.61
C ILE A 83 -6.98 3.42 11.61
N ILE A 84 -6.94 4.10 10.47
CA ILE A 84 -5.88 3.98 9.48
C ILE A 84 -5.19 5.33 9.30
N GLU A 85 -3.88 5.37 9.55
CA GLU A 85 -3.06 6.57 9.42
C GLU A 85 -2.32 6.55 8.08
N ARG A 86 -2.37 7.65 7.33
CA ARG A 86 -1.69 7.79 6.04
C ARG A 86 -0.50 8.74 6.16
N THR A 87 0.69 8.22 5.91
CA THR A 87 1.92 9.00 5.79
C THR A 87 2.44 8.93 4.35
N THR A 88 2.75 10.07 3.76
CA THR A 88 3.37 10.08 2.43
C THR A 88 4.88 9.97 2.58
N ALA A 89 5.46 8.92 2.01
CA ALA A 89 6.90 8.84 1.88
C ALA A 89 7.27 9.67 0.65
N THR A 90 7.86 10.85 0.84
CA THR A 90 8.48 11.57 -0.27
C THR A 90 9.64 10.74 -0.77
N THR A 91 9.48 10.13 -1.94
CA THR A 91 10.60 9.67 -2.74
C THR A 91 11.54 10.85 -2.92
N GLU A 92 12.81 10.71 -2.55
CA GLU A 92 13.81 11.69 -2.94
C GLU A 92 13.69 11.92 -4.45
N ASP A 93 13.82 13.17 -4.91
CA ASP A 93 13.82 13.58 -6.35
C ASP A 93 14.86 12.82 -7.22
N ARG A 94 15.62 11.92 -6.60
CA ARG A 94 16.66 11.09 -7.19
C ARG A 94 16.13 9.81 -7.83
N LEU A 95 14.90 9.36 -7.52
CA LEU A 95 14.38 8.11 -8.06
C LEU A 95 13.98 8.28 -9.53
N LYS A 96 14.81 7.70 -10.41
CA LYS A 96 14.46 7.47 -11.82
C LYS A 96 13.32 6.45 -11.90
N ARG A 97 12.72 6.30 -13.09
CA ARG A 97 11.52 5.48 -13.30
C ARG A 97 11.64 4.10 -12.63
N ILE A 98 10.70 3.78 -11.74
CA ILE A 98 10.57 2.51 -11.05
C ILE A 98 10.11 1.45 -12.06
N THR A 99 10.74 0.28 -12.02
CA THR A 99 10.44 -0.83 -12.94
C THR A 99 9.95 -2.08 -12.21
N CYS A 100 10.30 -2.26 -10.94
CA CYS A 100 9.84 -3.36 -10.11
C CYS A 100 9.99 -3.00 -8.63
N CYS A 101 9.14 -3.58 -7.79
CA CYS A 101 9.31 -3.56 -6.35
C CYS A 101 8.97 -4.93 -5.76
N GLU A 102 9.57 -5.26 -4.61
CA GLU A 102 9.28 -6.48 -3.87
C GLU A 102 9.42 -6.23 -2.37
N MET A 103 8.44 -6.68 -1.57
CA MET A 103 8.52 -6.54 -0.12
C MET A 103 9.38 -7.64 0.47
N HIS A 104 10.43 -7.25 1.20
CA HIS A 104 11.23 -8.17 1.99
C HIS A 104 10.74 -8.17 3.44
N ASN A 105 9.97 -9.22 3.77
CA ASN A 105 9.54 -9.50 5.13
C ASN A 105 10.64 -10.28 5.86
N VAL A 106 11.08 -9.77 6.99
CA VAL A 106 12.13 -10.35 7.83
C VAL A 106 11.61 -10.59 9.24
N GLN A 107 12.29 -11.46 9.99
CA GLN A 107 11.92 -11.78 11.37
C GLN A 107 11.94 -10.57 12.30
N ASP A 108 12.86 -9.63 12.05
CA ASP A 108 12.94 -8.35 12.76
C ASP A 108 12.10 -7.28 12.03
N PRO A 109 10.96 -6.83 12.59
CA PRO A 109 10.10 -5.82 11.99
C PRO A 109 10.81 -4.56 11.53
N THR A 110 11.84 -4.12 12.27
CA THR A 110 12.55 -2.85 12.00
C THR A 110 13.37 -2.91 10.70
N ASN A 111 13.60 -4.12 10.19
CA ASN A 111 14.32 -4.37 8.95
C ASN A 111 13.42 -4.70 7.77
N ALA A 112 12.08 -4.68 7.94
CA ALA A 112 11.14 -4.86 6.83
C ALA A 112 11.29 -3.71 5.83
N ARG A 113 11.57 -4.04 4.58
CA ARG A 113 11.88 -3.06 3.53
C ARG A 113 11.24 -3.44 2.21
N LEU A 114 10.75 -2.43 1.51
CA LEU A 114 10.38 -2.55 0.10
C LEU A 114 11.64 -2.31 -0.74
N PHE A 115 12.07 -3.33 -1.48
CA PHE A 115 13.12 -3.17 -2.49
C PHE A 115 12.53 -2.58 -3.76
N ILE A 116 13.22 -1.60 -4.34
CA ILE A 116 12.75 -0.82 -5.48
C ILE A 116 13.84 -0.83 -6.55
N GLY A 117 13.55 -1.47 -7.69
CA GLY A 117 14.40 -1.44 -8.87
C GLY A 117 13.99 -0.31 -9.82
N THR A 118 14.98 0.36 -10.40
CA THR A 118 14.77 1.47 -11.35
C THR A 118 15.29 1.14 -12.75
N ILE A 119 14.83 1.88 -13.74
CA ILE A 119 15.22 1.73 -15.16
C ILE A 119 16.72 1.90 -15.40
N THR A 120 17.44 2.55 -14.49
CA THR A 120 18.91 2.72 -14.57
C THR A 120 19.68 1.56 -13.93
N GLY A 121 18.99 0.53 -13.44
CA GLY A 121 19.59 -0.61 -12.76
C GLY A 121 19.92 -0.37 -11.28
N ASN A 122 19.52 0.77 -10.70
CA ASN A 122 19.74 1.03 -9.27
C ASN A 122 18.68 0.32 -8.42
N LEU A 123 19.12 -0.19 -7.26
CA LEU A 123 18.28 -0.79 -6.23
C LEU A 123 18.23 0.12 -5.00
N PHE A 124 17.03 0.42 -4.51
CA PHE A 124 16.78 1.19 -3.30
C PHE A 124 15.98 0.37 -2.29
N GLY A 125 16.05 0.75 -1.01
CA GLY A 125 15.23 0.16 0.05
C GLY A 125 14.41 1.25 0.76
N LEU A 126 13.10 1.08 0.80
CA LEU A 126 12.19 1.93 1.57
C LEU A 126 11.80 1.21 2.86
N CYS A 127 12.00 1.84 4.02
CA CYS A 127 11.64 1.26 5.31
C CYS A 127 10.12 1.13 5.45
N ALA A 128 9.64 -0.02 5.92
CA ALA A 128 8.22 -0.26 6.14
C ALA A 128 7.74 0.12 7.55
N VAL A 129 8.65 0.28 8.51
CA VAL A 129 8.37 0.72 9.89
C VAL A 129 8.81 2.17 10.06
#